data_AF-H1VLD9-F1
#
_entry.id   AF-H1VLD9-F1
#
_cell.length_a   1.000
_cell.length_b   1.000
_cell.length_c   1.000
_cell.angle_alpha   90.00
_cell.angle_beta   90.00
_cell.angle_gamma   90.00
#
_symmetry.space_group_name_H-M   'P 1'
#
loop_
_entity.id
_entity.type
_entity.pdbx_description
1 polymer ?
#
loop_
_entity_poly.entity_id
_entity_poly.type
_entity_poly.pdbx_seq_one_letter_code
_entity_poly.pdbx_strand_id
1 'polypeptide(L)'
;DIPDFDGLDGEDVLQAVDSYLNTLFPPEDLDVSSPPPITKESPIFLTPRSASLWSQLVAPPPLAPPDWIRSRIRRLFLVSLGVPVDLDEILPASKQKKLVLPSLQVTTSGSPRTSSDSRSVSRVRQSEANASSTSVDSKGKPSAFKKKGPLPVPELDLVSAKQLCTTTDEALNGMTDNELKVHVEKLKAMEGTATEVLEYWTKKTDEKIGDREAFEGVIENLVKHARKVRK
;
A
#
# COMPACT_ATOMS: atom_id res chain seq x y z
N ASP A 1 -24.78 -10.23 45.40
CA ASP A 1 -23.99 -10.76 46.53
C ASP A 1 -23.24 -11.99 46.10
N ILE A 2 -21.97 -12.09 46.48
CA ILE A 2 -21.13 -13.26 46.20
C ILE A 2 -21.37 -14.24 47.36
N PRO A 3 -21.73 -15.52 47.10
CA PRO A 3 -21.90 -16.51 48.16
C PRO A 3 -20.58 -16.75 48.90
N ASP A 4 -20.64 -16.69 50.23
CA ASP A 4 -19.53 -17.05 51.13
C ASP A 4 -19.58 -18.57 51.39
N PHE A 5 -18.43 -19.22 51.26
CA PHE A 5 -18.30 -20.68 51.31
C PHE A 5 -17.47 -21.16 52.50
N ASP A 6 -17.06 -20.26 53.40
CA ASP A 6 -16.20 -20.62 54.53
C ASP A 6 -16.97 -21.48 55.56
N GLY A 7 -16.49 -22.69 55.81
CA GLY A 7 -17.05 -23.63 56.79
C GLY A 7 -18.28 -24.44 56.34
N LEU A 8 -18.63 -24.44 55.05
CA LEU A 8 -19.74 -25.24 54.52
C LEU A 8 -19.30 -26.64 54.06
N ASP A 9 -20.17 -27.62 54.31
CA ASP A 9 -19.99 -28.99 53.83
C ASP A 9 -20.27 -29.09 52.31
N GLY A 10 -19.76 -30.11 51.64
CA GLY A 10 -19.85 -30.22 50.17
C GLY A 10 -21.29 -30.24 49.62
N GLU A 11 -22.25 -30.78 50.38
CA GLU A 11 -23.68 -30.78 50.03
C GLU A 11 -24.29 -29.36 50.11
N ASP A 12 -23.91 -28.59 51.14
CA ASP A 12 -24.40 -27.23 51.37
C ASP A 12 -23.89 -26.27 50.28
N VAL A 13 -22.66 -26.48 49.80
CA VAL A 13 -22.08 -25.74 48.68
C VAL A 13 -22.87 -26.00 47.39
N LEU A 14 -23.24 -27.26 47.12
CA LEU A 14 -24.04 -27.60 45.95
C LEU A 14 -25.40 -26.92 45.99
N GLN A 15 -26.07 -26.91 47.15
CA GLN A 15 -27.36 -26.25 47.29
C GLN A 15 -27.27 -24.73 47.14
N ALA A 16 -26.20 -24.11 47.63
CA ALA A 16 -25.96 -22.67 47.46
C ALA A 16 -25.73 -22.29 45.99
N VAL A 17 -24.97 -23.11 45.25
CA VAL A 17 -24.62 -22.88 43.85
C VAL A 17 -25.76 -23.25 42.89
N ASP A 18 -26.65 -24.17 43.28
CA ASP A 18 -27.76 -24.66 42.45
C ASP A 18 -28.67 -23.53 41.95
N SER A 19 -29.01 -22.56 42.80
CA SER A 19 -29.81 -21.40 42.40
C SER A 19 -29.16 -20.56 41.29
N TYR A 20 -27.83 -20.38 41.34
CA TYR A 20 -27.08 -19.67 40.32
C TYR A 20 -26.92 -20.50 39.05
N LEU A 21 -26.68 -21.81 39.18
CA LEU A 21 -26.65 -22.71 38.04
C LEU A 21 -27.99 -22.73 37.31
N ASN A 22 -29.11 -22.75 38.02
CA ASN A 22 -30.45 -22.67 37.43
C ASN A 22 -30.70 -21.35 36.68
N THR A 23 -30.02 -20.26 37.03
CA THR A 23 -30.10 -18.99 36.25
C THR A 23 -29.24 -19.01 34.98
N LEU A 24 -28.07 -19.65 35.02
CA LEU A 24 -27.13 -19.71 33.89
C LEU A 24 -27.50 -20.84 32.91
N PHE A 25 -28.00 -21.93 33.47
CA PHE A 25 -28.40 -23.17 32.82
C PHE A 25 -29.79 -23.53 33.34
N PRO A 26 -30.85 -22.92 32.80
CA PRO A 26 -32.21 -23.28 33.17
C PRO A 26 -32.41 -24.79 33.01
N PRO A 27 -33.06 -25.47 33.99
CA PRO A 27 -33.31 -26.90 33.89
C PRO A 27 -34.09 -27.21 32.60
N GLU A 28 -33.76 -28.33 31.95
CA GLU A 28 -34.27 -28.76 30.64
C GLU A 28 -35.80 -28.89 30.57
N ASP A 29 -36.50 -28.80 31.71
CA ASP A 29 -37.96 -28.85 31.81
C ASP A 29 -38.66 -27.56 31.34
N LEU A 30 -37.92 -26.49 31.03
CA LEU A 30 -38.48 -25.35 30.31
C LEU A 30 -38.54 -25.71 28.82
N ASP A 31 -39.77 -25.77 28.28
CA ASP A 31 -40.10 -26.03 26.88
C ASP A 31 -39.58 -24.89 25.97
N VAL A 32 -38.26 -24.83 25.82
CA VAL A 32 -37.58 -23.93 24.89
C VAL A 32 -37.69 -24.60 23.53
N SER A 33 -38.55 -24.04 22.68
CA SER A 33 -38.74 -24.44 21.29
C SER A 33 -37.40 -24.79 20.65
N SER A 34 -37.19 -26.08 20.37
CA SER A 34 -35.97 -26.62 19.77
C SER A 34 -35.64 -25.82 18.50
N PRO A 35 -34.40 -25.33 18.34
CA PRO A 35 -34.00 -24.67 17.11
C PRO A 35 -34.19 -25.63 15.92
N PRO A 36 -34.57 -25.14 14.73
CA PRO A 36 -34.83 -25.99 13.59
C PRO A 36 -33.60 -26.84 13.24
N PRO A 37 -33.80 -28.10 12.82
CA PRO A 37 -32.70 -29.02 12.55
C PRO A 37 -31.80 -28.48 11.44
N ILE A 38 -30.49 -28.53 11.67
CA ILE A 38 -29.44 -28.10 10.74
C ILE A 38 -29.50 -29.02 9.51
N THR A 39 -29.93 -28.49 8.38
CA THR A 39 -29.93 -29.21 7.10
C THR A 39 -28.49 -29.32 6.58
N LYS A 40 -28.13 -30.51 6.07
CA LYS A 40 -26.75 -30.88 5.67
C LYS A 40 -26.17 -30.10 4.49
N GLU A 41 -26.92 -29.18 3.89
CA GLU A 41 -26.54 -28.49 2.66
C GLU A 41 -25.72 -27.20 2.90
N SER A 42 -25.66 -26.70 4.13
CA SER A 42 -24.71 -25.64 4.50
C SER A 42 -24.58 -25.50 6.02
N PRO A 43 -23.83 -26.39 6.70
CA PRO A 43 -23.75 -26.42 8.17
C PRO A 43 -23.12 -25.15 8.78
N ILE A 44 -22.49 -24.30 7.97
CA ILE A 44 -21.80 -23.08 8.41
C ILE A 44 -22.74 -21.86 8.41
N PHE A 45 -23.83 -21.87 7.63
CA PHE A 45 -24.67 -20.70 7.41
C PHE A 45 -26.08 -20.91 7.95
N LEU A 46 -26.40 -20.20 9.03
CA LEU A 46 -27.70 -20.25 9.69
C LEU A 46 -28.84 -19.61 8.85
N THR A 47 -28.50 -18.79 7.85
CA THR A 47 -29.48 -18.13 6.97
C THR A 47 -29.08 -18.21 5.48
N PRO A 48 -30.05 -18.28 4.55
CA PRO A 48 -29.76 -18.25 3.12
C PRO A 48 -29.11 -16.93 2.67
N ARG A 49 -29.43 -15.83 3.37
CA ARG A 49 -28.82 -14.51 3.13
C ARG A 49 -27.31 -14.51 3.45
N SER A 50 -26.90 -15.14 4.56
CA SER A 50 -25.48 -15.23 4.91
C SER A 50 -24.70 -16.12 3.94
N ALA A 51 -25.32 -17.19 3.44
CA ALA A 51 -24.72 -18.04 2.40
C ALA A 51 -24.50 -17.26 1.08
N SER A 52 -25.50 -16.46 0.66
CA SER A 52 -25.39 -15.61 -0.53
C SER A 52 -24.31 -14.53 -0.38
N LEU A 53 -24.22 -13.88 0.78
CA LEU A 53 -23.17 -12.89 1.05
C LEU A 53 -21.78 -13.51 1.07
N TRP A 54 -21.64 -14.70 1.66
CA TRP A 54 -20.39 -15.44 1.65
C TRP A 54 -19.96 -15.80 0.22
N SER A 55 -20.89 -16.28 -0.60
CA SER A 55 -20.61 -16.55 -2.02
C SER A 55 -20.12 -15.30 -2.76
N GLN A 56 -20.65 -14.12 -2.43
CA GLN A 56 -20.21 -12.85 -3.02
C GLN A 56 -18.84 -12.39 -2.51
N LEU A 57 -18.52 -12.63 -1.23
CA LEU A 57 -17.21 -12.29 -0.64
C LEU A 57 -16.10 -13.21 -1.12
N VAL A 58 -16.39 -14.49 -1.33
CA VAL A 58 -15.43 -15.49 -1.81
C VAL A 58 -15.32 -15.47 -3.34
N ALA A 59 -16.25 -14.82 -4.04
CA ALA A 59 -16.18 -14.68 -5.48
C ALA A 59 -14.88 -13.94 -5.85
N PRO A 60 -14.04 -14.52 -6.74
CA PRO A 60 -12.85 -13.83 -7.20
C PRO A 60 -13.27 -12.53 -7.90
N PRO A 61 -12.58 -11.40 -7.63
CA PRO A 61 -12.91 -10.14 -8.26
C PRO A 61 -12.77 -10.28 -9.78
N PRO A 62 -13.64 -9.63 -10.57
CA PRO A 62 -13.55 -9.70 -12.02
C PRO A 62 -12.26 -9.03 -12.49
N LEU A 63 -11.24 -9.84 -12.78
CA LEU A 63 -10.00 -9.38 -13.37
C LEU A 63 -10.26 -9.12 -14.85
N ALA A 64 -10.09 -7.88 -15.30
CA ALA A 64 -10.04 -7.59 -16.73
C ALA A 64 -8.90 -8.41 -17.38
N PRO A 65 -9.09 -8.94 -18.60
CA PRO A 65 -8.03 -9.63 -19.32
C PRO A 65 -6.77 -8.74 -19.37
N PRO A 66 -5.58 -9.24 -19.04
CA PRO A 66 -4.37 -8.44 -19.11
C PRO A 66 -4.07 -8.01 -20.55
N ASP A 67 -3.95 -6.70 -20.78
CA ASP A 67 -3.47 -6.13 -22.05
C ASP A 67 -1.96 -6.36 -22.22
N TRP A 68 -1.56 -7.63 -22.45
CA TRP A 68 -0.16 -8.06 -22.55
C TRP A 68 0.62 -7.28 -23.62
N ILE A 69 -0.06 -6.82 -24.68
CA ILE A 69 0.50 -5.99 -25.75
C ILE A 69 1.12 -4.70 -25.18
N ARG A 70 0.47 -4.10 -24.17
CA ARG A 70 0.90 -2.85 -23.51
C ARG A 70 1.85 -3.08 -22.32
N SER A 71 2.09 -4.33 -21.93
CA SER A 71 2.89 -4.67 -20.75
C SER A 71 4.34 -4.18 -20.85
N ARG A 72 4.83 -3.52 -19.80
CA ARG A 72 6.24 -3.13 -19.66
C ARG A 72 7.17 -4.34 -19.62
N ILE A 73 6.73 -5.44 -19.00
CA ILE A 73 7.51 -6.68 -18.84
C ILE A 73 7.74 -7.31 -20.22
N ARG A 74 6.69 -7.46 -21.03
CA ARG A 74 6.79 -7.95 -22.42
C ARG A 74 7.81 -7.13 -23.22
N ARG A 75 7.74 -5.80 -23.10
CA ARG A 75 8.67 -4.90 -23.82
C ARG A 75 10.11 -5.12 -23.40
N LEU A 76 10.38 -5.14 -22.09
CA LEU A 76 11.74 -5.37 -21.58
C LEU A 76 12.28 -6.71 -22.08
N PHE A 77 11.45 -7.76 -22.06
CA PHE A 77 11.82 -9.07 -22.58
C PHE A 77 12.10 -9.08 -24.09
N LEU A 78 11.20 -8.54 -24.92
CA LEU A 78 11.39 -8.48 -26.37
C LEU A 78 12.60 -7.62 -26.78
N VAL A 79 12.82 -6.52 -26.06
CA VAL A 79 14.02 -5.68 -26.24
C VAL A 79 15.28 -6.46 -25.85
N SER A 80 15.26 -7.24 -24.76
CA SER A 80 16.36 -8.13 -24.38
C SER A 80 16.62 -9.24 -25.42
N LEU A 81 15.58 -9.70 -26.13
CA LEU A 81 15.71 -10.65 -27.25
C LEU A 81 16.11 -9.99 -28.58
N GLY A 82 16.25 -8.65 -28.63
CA GLY A 82 16.57 -7.93 -29.87
C GLY A 82 15.41 -7.88 -30.88
N VAL A 83 14.18 -8.19 -30.45
CA VAL A 83 12.98 -8.11 -31.30
C VAL A 83 12.52 -6.65 -31.36
N PRO A 84 12.36 -6.04 -32.55
CA PRO A 84 11.83 -4.69 -32.67
C PRO A 84 10.39 -4.64 -32.15
N VAL A 85 10.11 -3.65 -31.29
CA VAL A 85 8.80 -3.45 -30.66
C VAL A 85 8.15 -2.20 -31.21
N ASP A 86 6.95 -2.33 -31.76
CA ASP A 86 6.17 -1.20 -32.28
C ASP A 86 5.70 -0.30 -31.13
N LEU A 87 6.22 0.93 -31.10
CA LEU A 87 5.89 1.92 -30.07
C LEU A 87 4.49 2.54 -30.26
N ASP A 88 3.83 2.25 -31.37
CA ASP A 88 2.49 2.76 -31.69
C ASP A 88 1.37 1.99 -30.97
N GLU A 89 1.64 0.75 -30.52
CA GLU A 89 0.69 -0.09 -29.77
C GLU A 89 0.58 0.29 -28.27
N ILE A 90 1.58 1.02 -27.77
CA ILE A 90 1.79 1.31 -26.33
C ILE A 90 1.47 2.74 -25.93
N LEU A 91 1.37 3.66 -26.89
CA LEU A 91 0.79 4.97 -26.63
C LEU A 91 -0.72 4.80 -26.68
N PRO A 92 -1.50 5.39 -25.75
CA PRO A 92 -2.93 5.54 -25.95
C PRO A 92 -3.07 6.15 -27.34
N ALA A 93 -3.67 5.40 -28.28
CA ALA A 93 -3.72 5.73 -29.71
C ALA A 93 -3.77 7.24 -29.84
N SER A 94 -2.73 7.85 -30.42
CA SER A 94 -2.60 9.29 -30.48
C SER A 94 -3.87 9.83 -31.15
N LYS A 95 -4.86 10.21 -30.34
CA LYS A 95 -6.06 10.93 -30.77
C LYS A 95 -5.68 12.37 -31.07
N GLN A 96 -4.50 12.59 -31.65
CA GLN A 96 -4.24 13.76 -32.45
C GLN A 96 -5.17 13.62 -33.65
N LYS A 97 -6.38 14.17 -33.49
CA LYS A 97 -7.27 14.51 -34.59
C LYS A 97 -6.36 15.09 -35.67
N LYS A 98 -6.26 14.41 -36.83
CA LYS A 98 -5.53 14.94 -37.99
C LYS A 98 -5.86 16.42 -38.07
N LEU A 99 -4.84 17.27 -37.98
CA LEU A 99 -5.00 18.70 -38.22
C LEU A 99 -5.44 18.84 -39.68
N VAL A 100 -6.76 18.87 -39.89
CA VAL A 100 -7.35 19.28 -41.15
C VAL A 100 -7.27 20.80 -41.13
N LEU A 101 -6.28 21.32 -41.85
CA LEU A 101 -6.27 22.74 -42.17
C LEU A 101 -7.50 23.03 -43.05
N PRO A 102 -8.35 24.01 -42.71
CA PRO A 102 -9.36 24.48 -43.64
C PRO A 102 -8.67 24.85 -44.95
N SER A 103 -9.13 24.24 -46.06
CA SER A 103 -8.68 24.56 -47.40
C SER A 103 -8.80 26.07 -47.62
N LEU A 104 -7.69 26.78 -47.58
CA LEU A 104 -7.65 28.17 -48.03
C LEU A 104 -7.88 28.12 -49.54
N GLN A 105 -9.05 28.59 -49.98
CA GLN A 105 -9.33 28.78 -51.41
C GLN A 105 -8.41 29.89 -51.91
N VAL A 106 -7.22 29.52 -52.37
CA VAL A 106 -6.38 30.42 -53.16
C VAL A 106 -7.03 30.53 -54.53
N THR A 107 -7.84 31.58 -54.70
CA THR A 107 -8.25 32.06 -56.01
C THR A 107 -7.02 32.64 -56.70
N THR A 108 -6.31 31.84 -57.49
CA THR A 108 -5.52 32.35 -58.62
C THR A 108 -5.37 31.24 -59.64
N SER A 109 -5.92 31.51 -60.81
CA SER A 109 -5.68 30.86 -62.09
C SER A 109 -4.22 30.43 -62.29
N GLY A 110 -3.99 29.13 -62.48
CA GLY A 110 -2.71 28.59 -63.00
C GLY A 110 -2.24 27.32 -62.30
N SER A 111 -2.54 26.16 -62.89
CA SER A 111 -1.98 24.84 -62.54
C SER A 111 -0.65 24.58 -63.31
N PRO A 112 0.09 23.48 -63.08
CA PRO A 112 0.92 23.14 -61.92
C PRO A 112 2.37 22.82 -62.33
N ARG A 113 3.40 23.03 -61.49
CA ARG A 113 4.72 22.36 -61.68
C ARG A 113 5.37 21.91 -60.37
N THR A 114 5.53 20.60 -60.33
CA THR A 114 6.52 19.78 -59.62
C THR A 114 7.93 20.40 -59.66
N SER A 115 8.63 20.39 -58.52
CA SER A 115 10.01 19.91 -58.42
C SER A 115 10.56 20.03 -56.99
N SER A 116 11.28 18.99 -56.60
CA SER A 116 12.11 18.84 -55.41
C SER A 116 13.21 19.91 -55.27
N ASP A 117 13.72 19.98 -54.05
CA ASP A 117 15.15 20.16 -53.69
C ASP A 117 15.55 21.45 -52.95
N SER A 118 16.35 21.19 -51.90
CA SER A 118 17.42 22.00 -51.35
C SER A 118 17.19 23.38 -50.73
N ARG A 119 17.42 23.41 -49.42
CA ARG A 119 18.38 24.27 -48.70
C ARG A 119 18.58 25.69 -49.26
N SER A 120 18.15 26.71 -48.54
CA SER A 120 19.00 27.88 -48.25
C SER A 120 18.37 28.86 -47.27
N VAL A 121 19.27 29.59 -46.63
CA VAL A 121 19.12 30.45 -45.47
C VAL A 121 19.04 31.89 -45.95
N SER A 122 18.04 32.68 -45.56
CA SER A 122 18.09 34.16 -45.50
C SER A 122 16.90 34.68 -44.69
N ARG A 123 17.09 35.15 -43.47
CA ARG A 123 17.35 36.57 -43.12
C ARG A 123 16.22 37.51 -43.59
N VAL A 124 15.21 37.68 -42.74
CA VAL A 124 14.32 38.84 -42.75
C VAL A 124 14.52 39.59 -41.42
N ARG A 125 14.87 40.88 -41.54
CA ARG A 125 15.00 41.86 -40.47
C ARG A 125 13.73 42.72 -40.41
N GLN A 126 13.50 43.28 -39.21
CA GLN A 126 12.56 44.36 -38.83
C GLN A 126 11.08 43.94 -38.77
N SER A 127 10.29 44.33 -37.77
CA SER A 127 10.45 45.30 -36.68
C SER A 127 9.32 45.09 -35.68
N GLU A 128 9.58 45.17 -34.38
CA GLU A 128 8.85 46.01 -33.40
C GLU A 128 9.17 45.59 -31.97
N ALA A 129 9.31 46.62 -31.14
CA ALA A 129 9.86 46.57 -29.81
C ALA A 129 8.97 45.77 -28.86
N ASN A 130 9.56 44.81 -28.15
CA ASN A 130 9.18 44.54 -26.77
C ASN A 130 10.39 44.05 -26.00
N ALA A 131 10.82 44.91 -25.08
CA ALA A 131 11.90 44.69 -24.15
C ALA A 131 11.44 43.71 -23.06
N SER A 132 12.17 42.62 -22.88
CA SER A 132 12.71 42.15 -21.59
C SER A 132 13.11 40.68 -21.69
N SER A 133 14.33 40.44 -22.14
CA SER A 133 15.07 39.19 -21.94
C SER A 133 16.33 39.52 -21.16
N THR A 134 16.44 39.05 -19.93
CA THR A 134 17.74 38.83 -19.29
C THR A 134 17.92 37.31 -19.19
N SER A 135 18.39 36.71 -20.28
CA SER A 135 19.10 35.44 -20.19
C SER A 135 20.55 35.75 -19.83
N VAL A 136 21.00 35.20 -18.71
CA VAL A 136 22.41 34.95 -18.47
C VAL A 136 22.60 33.45 -18.50
N ASP A 137 22.98 32.95 -19.67
CA ASP A 137 23.55 31.62 -19.82
C ASP A 137 24.88 31.58 -19.07
N SER A 138 24.90 30.92 -17.91
CA SER A 138 26.13 30.36 -17.35
C SER A 138 26.02 28.85 -17.40
N LYS A 139 26.84 28.25 -18.26
CA LYS A 139 27.11 26.82 -18.30
C LYS A 139 27.42 26.30 -16.90
N GLY A 140 26.45 25.62 -16.29
CA GLY A 140 26.59 24.97 -15.00
C GLY A 140 25.52 23.90 -14.93
N LYS A 141 25.92 22.67 -15.25
CA LYS A 141 25.14 21.44 -15.04
C LYS A 141 24.40 21.57 -13.70
N PRO A 142 23.06 21.51 -13.61
CA PRO A 142 22.43 21.30 -12.33
C PRO A 142 22.84 19.88 -11.94
N SER A 143 23.90 19.78 -11.14
CA SER A 143 24.07 18.64 -10.26
C SER A 143 22.76 18.55 -9.53
N ALA A 144 21.93 17.58 -9.95
CA ALA A 144 20.77 17.19 -9.20
C ALA A 144 21.29 16.99 -7.78
N PHE A 145 21.00 17.96 -6.91
CA PHE A 145 21.03 17.75 -5.49
C PHE A 145 20.11 16.56 -5.29
N LYS A 146 20.72 15.37 -5.25
CA LYS A 146 20.13 14.19 -4.66
C LYS A 146 19.79 14.69 -3.27
N LYS A 147 18.55 15.16 -3.07
CA LYS A 147 17.94 15.17 -1.76
C LYS A 147 18.22 13.76 -1.27
N LYS A 148 19.15 13.65 -0.31
CA LYS A 148 19.34 12.40 0.42
C LYS A 148 17.93 12.08 0.90
N GLY A 149 17.29 11.12 0.23
CA GLY A 149 16.02 10.62 0.69
C GLY A 149 16.19 10.18 2.14
N PRO A 150 15.10 10.15 2.92
CA PRO A 150 15.13 9.50 4.22
C PRO A 150 15.88 8.17 4.11
N LEU A 151 16.77 7.89 5.05
CA LEU A 151 17.57 6.66 5.08
C LEU A 151 16.67 5.46 4.75
N PRO A 152 17.14 4.50 3.93
CA PRO A 152 16.36 3.32 3.61
C PRO A 152 15.89 2.69 4.92
N VAL A 153 14.57 2.45 5.00
CA VAL A 153 13.98 1.81 6.18
C VAL A 153 14.66 0.46 6.30
N PRO A 154 15.31 0.15 7.44
CA PRO A 154 15.89 -1.17 7.62
C PRO A 154 14.74 -2.18 7.61
N GLU A 155 14.84 -3.17 6.73
CA GLU A 155 13.79 -4.13 6.45
C GLU A 155 14.08 -5.41 7.24
N LEU A 156 13.15 -5.79 8.12
CA LEU A 156 13.15 -7.11 8.72
C LEU A 156 12.07 -7.96 8.08
N ASP A 157 12.48 -9.11 7.61
CA ASP A 157 11.53 -10.16 7.28
C ASP A 157 11.04 -10.85 8.56
N LEU A 158 9.86 -10.43 9.00
CA LEU A 158 9.20 -10.98 10.18
C LEU A 158 8.83 -12.47 10.02
N VAL A 159 8.65 -12.94 8.78
CA VAL A 159 8.23 -14.33 8.51
C VAL A 159 9.39 -15.28 8.74
N SER A 160 10.55 -15.00 8.15
CA SER A 160 11.77 -15.80 8.41
C SER A 160 12.20 -15.70 9.88
N ALA A 161 12.07 -14.52 10.49
CA ALA A 161 12.39 -14.37 11.91
C ALA A 161 11.52 -15.23 12.82
N LYS A 162 10.21 -15.24 12.57
CA LYS A 162 9.29 -16.11 13.30
C LYS A 162 9.63 -17.58 13.09
N GLN A 163 9.92 -18.00 11.87
CA GLN A 163 10.29 -19.38 11.55
C GLN A 163 11.54 -19.83 12.32
N LEU A 164 12.58 -19.00 12.34
CA LEU A 164 13.81 -19.27 13.09
C LEU A 164 13.59 -19.33 14.61
N CYS A 165 12.71 -18.49 15.15
CA CYS A 165 12.38 -18.54 16.57
C CYS A 165 11.44 -19.70 16.95
N THR A 166 10.73 -20.30 15.98
CA THR A 166 9.82 -21.43 16.21
C THR A 166 10.49 -22.81 16.12
N THR A 167 11.82 -22.87 15.97
CA THR A 167 12.55 -24.15 15.99
C THR A 167 12.33 -24.84 17.34
N THR A 168 11.75 -26.04 17.32
CA THR A 168 11.44 -26.82 18.52
C THR A 168 12.69 -27.50 19.09
N ASP A 169 12.66 -27.85 20.38
CA ASP A 169 13.77 -28.51 21.06
C ASP A 169 14.14 -29.87 20.43
N GLU A 170 13.15 -30.59 19.90
CA GLU A 170 13.38 -31.84 19.16
C GLU A 170 14.20 -31.62 17.88
N ALA A 171 13.93 -30.52 17.16
CA ALA A 171 14.69 -30.15 15.98
C ALA A 171 16.11 -29.71 16.34
N LEU A 172 16.29 -29.03 17.48
CA LEU A 172 17.61 -28.61 17.98
C LEU A 172 18.46 -29.82 18.41
N ASN A 173 17.87 -30.82 19.05
CA ASN A 173 18.55 -32.07 19.43
C ASN A 173 18.97 -32.93 18.21
N GLY A 174 18.28 -32.76 17.08
CA GLY A 174 18.63 -33.42 15.81
C GLY A 174 19.71 -32.71 15.00
N MET A 175 20.09 -31.48 15.35
CA MET A 175 21.12 -30.71 14.65
C MET A 175 22.52 -31.14 15.08
N THR A 176 23.46 -31.11 14.14
CA THR A 176 24.87 -31.28 14.44
C THR A 176 25.47 -30.01 15.07
N ASP A 177 26.57 -30.13 15.81
CA ASP A 177 27.25 -28.98 16.46
C ASP A 177 27.59 -27.84 15.49
N ASN A 178 27.88 -28.17 14.23
CA ASN A 178 28.18 -27.19 13.19
C ASN A 178 26.92 -26.44 12.75
N GLU A 179 25.81 -27.15 12.58
CA GLU A 179 24.52 -26.56 12.23
C GLU A 179 23.98 -25.70 13.36
N LEU A 180 24.19 -26.11 14.61
CA LEU A 180 23.80 -25.34 15.78
C LEU A 180 24.56 -24.01 15.88
N LYS A 181 25.88 -24.01 15.60
CA LYS A 181 26.68 -22.78 15.52
C LYS A 181 26.16 -21.83 14.44
N VAL A 182 25.86 -22.36 13.25
CA VAL A 182 25.28 -21.58 12.14
C VAL A 182 23.90 -21.03 12.52
N HIS A 183 23.07 -21.80 13.24
CA HIS A 183 21.77 -21.35 13.71
C HIS A 183 21.91 -20.17 14.70
N VAL A 184 22.85 -20.27 15.67
CA VAL A 184 23.14 -19.19 16.62
C VAL A 184 23.68 -17.95 15.92
N GLU A 185 24.55 -18.09 14.92
CA GLU A 185 25.04 -16.96 14.13
C GLU A 185 23.92 -16.25 13.37
N LYS A 186 22.99 -17.01 12.76
CA LYS A 186 21.80 -16.47 12.11
C LYS A 186 20.89 -15.72 13.09
N LEU A 187 20.64 -16.29 14.28
CA LEU A 187 19.85 -15.64 15.32
C LEU A 187 20.49 -14.32 15.78
N LYS A 188 21.81 -14.30 16.00
CA LYS A 188 22.53 -13.07 16.39
C LYS A 188 22.53 -12.00 15.30
N ALA A 189 22.70 -12.39 14.04
CA ALA A 189 22.62 -11.46 12.93
C ALA A 189 21.23 -10.83 12.84
N MET A 190 20.19 -11.64 13.02
CA MET A 190 18.81 -11.19 13.02
C MET A 190 18.48 -10.30 14.21
N GLU A 191 18.96 -10.64 15.41
CA GLU A 191 18.85 -9.78 16.60
C GLU A 191 19.45 -8.40 16.34
N GLY A 192 20.65 -8.33 15.77
CA GLY A 192 21.31 -7.07 15.42
C GLY A 192 20.49 -6.23 14.44
N THR A 193 19.97 -6.86 13.38
CA THR A 193 19.06 -6.15 12.45
C THR A 193 17.79 -5.69 13.17
N ALA A 194 17.24 -6.49 14.09
CA ALA A 194 16.03 -6.15 14.81
C ALA A 194 16.22 -4.95 15.74
N THR A 195 17.37 -4.86 16.41
CA THR A 195 17.72 -3.70 17.24
C THR A 195 17.87 -2.44 16.38
N GLU A 196 18.50 -2.52 15.21
CA GLU A 196 18.65 -1.37 14.31
C GLU A 196 17.30 -0.84 13.83
N VAL A 197 16.36 -1.74 13.54
CA VAL A 197 15.02 -1.39 13.08
C VAL A 197 14.20 -0.78 14.20
N LEU A 198 14.28 -1.34 15.41
CA LEU A 198 13.67 -0.76 16.59
C LEU A 198 14.18 0.66 16.81
N GLU A 199 15.49 0.86 16.84
CA GLU A 199 16.13 2.17 17.01
C GLU A 199 15.72 3.17 15.92
N TYR A 200 15.58 2.71 14.67
CA TYR A 200 15.09 3.55 13.59
C TYR A 200 13.65 4.02 13.84
N TRP A 201 12.75 3.11 14.21
CA TRP A 201 11.34 3.42 14.41
C TRP A 201 11.08 4.23 15.69
N THR A 202 11.83 3.98 16.76
CA THR A 202 11.75 4.81 17.97
C THR A 202 12.18 6.24 17.68
N LYS A 203 13.35 6.43 17.04
CA LYS A 203 13.82 7.76 16.63
C LYS A 203 12.82 8.48 15.74
N LYS A 204 12.22 7.77 14.78
CA LYS A 204 11.23 8.35 13.87
C LYS A 204 9.92 8.72 14.57
N THR A 205 9.52 7.93 15.56
CA THR A 205 8.35 8.20 16.39
C THR A 205 8.60 9.42 17.28
N ASP A 206 9.78 9.53 17.88
CA ASP A 206 10.19 10.68 18.69
C ASP A 206 10.29 11.96 17.84
N GLU A 207 10.79 11.88 16.61
CA GLU A 207 10.77 13.03 15.69
C GLU A 207 9.33 13.51 15.44
N LYS A 208 8.42 12.57 15.17
CA LYS A 208 7.00 12.89 14.91
C LYS A 208 6.28 13.39 16.17
N ILE A 209 6.66 12.93 17.36
CA ILE A 209 6.08 13.40 18.61
C ILE A 209 6.52 14.84 18.91
N GLY A 210 7.80 15.16 18.68
CA GLY A 210 8.31 16.52 18.80
C GLY A 210 7.68 17.48 17.78
N ASP A 211 7.51 17.03 16.52
CA ASP A 211 6.79 17.81 15.50
C ASP A 211 5.35 18.13 15.95
N ARG A 212 4.64 17.13 16.50
CA ARG A 212 3.27 17.29 17.01
C ARG A 212 3.20 18.33 18.12
N GLU A 213 4.10 18.28 19.10
CA GLU A 213 4.16 19.23 20.21
C GLU A 213 4.50 20.65 19.74
N ALA A 214 5.39 20.78 18.76
CA ALA A 214 5.71 22.07 18.14
C ALA A 214 4.49 22.67 17.43
N PHE A 215 3.75 21.88 16.65
CA PHE A 215 2.51 22.34 16.00
C PHE A 215 1.46 22.74 17.02
N GLU A 216 1.28 21.97 18.09
CA GLU A 216 0.34 22.28 19.16
C GLU A 216 0.68 23.63 19.82
N GLY A 217 1.95 23.89 20.12
CA GLY A 217 2.40 25.18 20.65
C GLY A 217 2.17 26.36 19.69
N VAL A 218 2.39 26.15 18.39
CA VAL A 218 2.10 27.18 17.36
C VAL A 218 0.60 27.47 17.29
N ILE A 219 -0.23 26.43 17.31
CA ILE A 219 -1.70 26.57 17.30
C ILE A 219 -2.16 27.31 18.55
N GLU A 220 -1.65 26.95 19.73
CA GLU A 220 -2.00 27.62 20.98
C GLU A 220 -1.65 29.11 20.93
N ASN A 221 -0.44 29.45 20.47
CA ASN A 221 0.00 30.83 20.29
C ASN A 221 -0.90 31.60 19.30
N LEU A 222 -1.24 30.97 18.17
CA LEU A 222 -2.12 31.56 17.17
C LEU A 222 -3.54 31.80 17.72
N VAL A 223 -4.11 30.84 18.45
CA VAL A 223 -5.42 30.95 19.09
C VAL A 223 -5.43 32.05 20.14
N LYS A 224 -4.40 32.14 21.00
CA LYS A 224 -4.23 33.21 21.98
C LYS A 224 -4.18 34.59 21.31
N HIS A 225 -3.38 34.73 20.25
CA HIS A 225 -3.27 35.99 19.51
C HIS A 225 -4.60 36.38 18.84
N ALA A 226 -5.27 35.45 18.16
CA ALA A 226 -6.55 35.70 17.50
C ALA A 226 -7.70 36.03 18.47
N ARG A 227 -7.67 35.50 19.71
CA ARG A 227 -8.60 35.91 20.78
C ARG A 227 -8.28 37.31 21.30
N LYS A 228 -6.99 37.65 21.44
CA LYS A 228 -6.55 38.97 21.90
C LYS A 228 -6.89 40.08 20.91
N VAL A 229 -6.74 39.84 19.60
CA VAL A 229 -7.06 40.82 18.54
C VAL A 229 -8.57 41.09 18.42
N ARG A 230 -9.41 40.13 18.82
CA ARG A 230 -10.88 40.29 18.79
C ARG A 230 -11.46 41.03 20.00
N LYS A 231 -10.64 41.36 20.99
CA LYS A 231 -11.04 42.03 22.23
C LYS A 231 -10.53 43.47 22.23
#